data_AF-A0A662EWB6-F1
#
_entry.id   AF-A0A662EWB6-F1
#
_cell.length_a   1.000
_cell.length_b   1.000
_cell.length_c   1.000
_cell.angle_alpha   90.00
_cell.angle_beta   90.00
_cell.angle_gamma   90.00
#
_symmetry.space_group_name_H-M   'P 1'
#
loop_
_entity.id
_entity.type
_entity.pdbx_description
1 polymer ?
#
loop_
_entity_poly.entity_id
_entity_poly.type
_entity_poly.pdbx_seq_one_letter_code
_entity_poly.pdbx_strand_id
1 'polypeptide(L)'
;MDKETLRPLLLDILRKSPQTHLHAIETEIRRLREDYTRGDSLALSELVWELLVQGVLAPGKNSLNLNLPFVHVTGYGARCLDEGSIIAHDPEGYVRRLIEHTEGKADRFTVETAREAALCFTAGRYQGTVVMLGRAAEHMFDLLLNSILESRRREGKGTKRLEAAGRGPKARYGEIRRFLSSGGELAASFKELEPRIATLDSVILLSRTETGEPRLPVIDGERARGYLLLFPEACRSVHRLIEILDRKRPA
;
A
#
# COMPACT_ATOMS: atom_id res chain seq x y z
N MET A 1 3.17 -19.79 -22.37
CA MET A 1 4.01 -18.79 -21.70
C MET A 1 3.19 -18.10 -20.63
N ASP A 2 3.74 -17.94 -19.43
CA ASP A 2 3.11 -17.17 -18.37
C ASP A 2 3.33 -15.65 -18.56
N LYS A 3 2.63 -14.86 -17.74
CA LYS A 3 2.75 -13.40 -17.74
C LYS A 3 4.16 -12.93 -17.34
N GLU A 4 4.85 -13.66 -16.47
CA GLU A 4 6.19 -13.29 -16.01
C GLU A 4 7.21 -13.34 -17.15
N THR A 5 7.06 -14.31 -18.05
CA THR A 5 7.92 -14.45 -19.22
C THR A 5 7.57 -13.46 -20.33
N LEU A 6 6.27 -13.17 -20.54
CA LEU A 6 5.81 -12.27 -21.61
C LEU A 6 6.03 -10.78 -21.28
N ARG A 7 5.93 -10.40 -20.00
CA ARG A 7 6.02 -9.01 -19.54
C ARG A 7 7.32 -8.31 -19.95
N PRO A 8 8.54 -8.84 -19.69
CA PRO A 8 9.77 -8.15 -20.09
C PRO A 8 9.86 -7.96 -21.60
N LEU A 9 9.44 -8.95 -22.39
CA LEU A 9 9.40 -8.85 -23.86
C LEU A 9 8.46 -7.73 -24.33
N LEU A 10 7.26 -7.67 -23.76
CA LEU A 10 6.29 -6.61 -24.03
C LEU A 10 6.87 -5.22 -23.73
N LEU A 11 7.51 -5.03 -22.57
CA LEU A 11 8.10 -3.74 -22.20
C LEU A 11 9.23 -3.33 -23.13
N ASP A 12 10.09 -4.26 -23.54
CA ASP A 12 11.17 -3.97 -24.48
C ASP A 12 10.64 -3.57 -25.85
N ILE A 13 9.55 -4.20 -26.31
CA ILE A 13 8.87 -3.81 -27.54
C ILE A 13 8.31 -2.40 -27.39
N LEU A 14 7.65 -2.08 -26.28
CA LEU A 14 7.07 -0.75 -26.03
C LEU A 14 8.14 0.34 -25.89
N ARG A 15 9.34 0.03 -25.36
CA ARG A 15 10.49 0.95 -25.35
C ARG A 15 10.95 1.29 -26.76
N LYS A 16 11.04 0.29 -27.64
CA LYS A 16 11.49 0.47 -29.03
C LYS A 16 10.40 1.10 -29.91
N SER A 17 9.15 0.76 -29.65
CA SER A 17 7.97 1.18 -30.41
C SER A 17 6.90 1.74 -29.48
N PRO A 18 7.08 2.96 -28.96
CA PRO A 18 6.17 3.57 -27.97
C PRO A 18 4.80 3.92 -28.56
N GLN A 19 4.62 3.78 -29.86
CA GLN A 19 3.42 4.11 -30.61
C GLN A 19 3.14 2.97 -31.59
N THR A 20 2.16 2.13 -31.30
CA THR A 20 2.02 0.84 -31.99
C THR A 20 0.57 0.36 -32.09
N HIS A 21 0.39 -0.80 -32.70
CA HIS A 21 -0.86 -1.52 -32.83
C HIS A 21 -0.75 -2.82 -32.03
N LEU A 22 -1.81 -3.24 -31.33
CA LEU A 22 -1.77 -4.44 -30.47
C LEU A 22 -1.28 -5.70 -31.20
N HIS A 23 -1.76 -5.93 -32.42
CA HIS A 23 -1.30 -7.07 -33.24
C HIS A 23 0.18 -7.00 -33.63
N ALA A 24 0.77 -5.80 -33.74
CA ALA A 24 2.20 -5.66 -34.05
C ALA A 24 3.06 -6.11 -32.86
N ILE A 25 2.61 -5.84 -31.62
CA ILE A 25 3.24 -6.35 -30.40
C ILE A 25 3.25 -7.89 -30.41
N GLU A 26 2.10 -8.51 -30.66
CA GLU A 26 1.99 -9.98 -30.72
C GLU A 26 2.88 -10.57 -31.81
N THR A 27 2.90 -9.95 -32.99
CA THR A 27 3.75 -10.38 -34.11
C THR A 27 5.23 -10.35 -33.74
N GLU A 28 5.66 -9.31 -33.02
CA GLU A 28 7.06 -9.19 -32.61
C GLU A 28 7.43 -10.22 -31.52
N ILE A 29 6.54 -10.50 -30.57
CA ILE A 29 6.76 -11.57 -29.58
C ILE A 29 6.88 -12.93 -30.26
N ARG A 30 6.01 -13.24 -31.24
CA ARG A 30 6.09 -14.48 -32.04
C ARG A 30 7.41 -14.61 -32.80
N ARG A 31 8.00 -13.50 -33.24
CA ARG A 31 9.32 -13.50 -33.88
C ARG A 31 10.45 -13.76 -32.89
N LEU A 32 10.32 -13.25 -31.67
CA LEU A 32 11.32 -13.44 -30.61
C LEU A 32 11.22 -14.82 -29.94
N ARG A 33 10.08 -15.50 -30.04
CA ARG A 33 9.77 -16.74 -29.32
C ARG A 33 9.06 -17.75 -30.23
N GLU A 34 9.82 -18.75 -30.68
CA GLU A 34 9.31 -19.85 -31.51
C GLU A 34 8.32 -20.77 -30.75
N ASP A 35 8.38 -20.78 -29.43
CA ASP A 35 7.49 -21.52 -28.53
C ASP A 35 6.16 -20.79 -28.23
N TYR A 36 5.92 -19.62 -28.86
CA TYR A 36 4.67 -18.88 -28.69
C TYR A 36 3.47 -19.63 -29.25
N THR A 37 2.48 -19.88 -28.40
CA THR A 37 1.26 -20.63 -28.73
C THR A 37 0.02 -19.72 -28.79
N ARG A 38 -1.10 -20.24 -29.32
CA ARG A 38 -2.38 -19.50 -29.29
C ARG A 38 -2.87 -19.18 -27.87
N GLY A 39 -2.51 -19.98 -26.87
CA GLY A 39 -2.87 -19.72 -25.48
C GLY A 39 -2.21 -18.46 -24.90
N ASP A 40 -1.07 -18.07 -25.47
CA ASP A 40 -0.26 -16.94 -24.99
C ASP A 40 -0.86 -15.59 -25.39
N SER A 41 -1.68 -15.57 -26.45
CA SER A 41 -2.37 -14.36 -26.90
C SER A 41 -3.35 -13.82 -25.87
N LEU A 42 -3.98 -14.68 -25.07
CA LEU A 42 -4.87 -14.24 -23.99
C LEU A 42 -4.07 -13.60 -22.85
N ALA A 43 -2.98 -14.25 -22.42
CA ALA A 43 -2.08 -13.72 -21.38
C ALA A 43 -1.45 -12.38 -21.81
N LEU A 44 -1.05 -12.26 -23.08
CA LEU A 44 -0.56 -11.01 -23.66
C LEU A 44 -1.63 -9.93 -23.68
N SER A 45 -2.87 -10.26 -24.08
CA SER A 45 -3.98 -9.32 -24.07
C SER A 45 -4.30 -8.81 -22.67
N GLU A 46 -4.27 -9.67 -21.66
CA GLU A 46 -4.43 -9.28 -20.27
C GLU A 46 -3.29 -8.37 -19.79
N LEU A 47 -2.04 -8.64 -20.17
CA LEU A 47 -0.91 -7.76 -19.86
C LEU A 47 -1.07 -6.38 -20.48
N VAL A 48 -1.51 -6.29 -21.73
CA VAL A 48 -1.77 -4.99 -22.37
C VAL A 48 -2.93 -4.27 -21.68
N TRP A 49 -3.98 -5.01 -21.30
CA TRP A 49 -5.10 -4.45 -20.55
C TRP A 49 -4.66 -3.91 -19.19
N GLU A 50 -3.79 -4.62 -18.47
CA GLU A 50 -3.16 -4.13 -17.24
C GLU A 50 -2.44 -2.80 -17.53
N LEU A 51 -1.57 -2.72 -18.54
CA LEU A 51 -0.86 -1.48 -18.85
C LEU A 51 -1.78 -0.30 -19.23
N LEU A 52 -2.93 -0.57 -19.86
CA LEU A 52 -3.96 0.43 -20.15
C LEU A 52 -4.64 0.93 -18.86
N VAL A 53 -5.05 0.02 -17.98
CA VAL A 53 -5.66 0.36 -16.68
C VAL A 53 -4.67 1.14 -15.80
N GLN A 54 -3.40 0.80 -15.88
CA GLN A 54 -2.30 1.45 -15.15
C GLN A 54 -1.90 2.81 -15.76
N GLY A 55 -2.48 3.20 -16.90
CA GLY A 55 -2.16 4.44 -17.60
C GLY A 55 -0.75 4.49 -18.18
N VAL A 56 -0.04 3.35 -18.23
CA VAL A 56 1.24 3.21 -18.95
C VAL A 56 0.98 3.33 -20.45
N LEU A 57 -0.11 2.71 -20.92
CA LEU A 57 -0.64 2.85 -22.27
C LEU A 57 -1.92 3.67 -22.28
N ALA A 58 -2.19 4.33 -23.39
CA ALA A 58 -3.49 4.91 -23.72
C ALA A 58 -3.91 4.54 -25.15
N PRO A 59 -5.22 4.50 -25.46
CA PRO A 59 -5.70 4.30 -26.82
C PRO A 59 -5.17 5.36 -27.79
N GLY A 60 -4.98 4.92 -29.03
CA GLY A 60 -4.53 5.73 -30.15
C GLY A 60 -3.02 5.76 -30.34
N LYS A 61 -2.59 6.06 -31.57
CA LYS A 61 -1.19 6.20 -31.97
C LYS A 61 -0.87 7.59 -32.53
N ASN A 62 -1.81 8.23 -33.22
CA ASN A 62 -1.67 9.58 -33.79
C ASN A 62 -3.05 10.19 -34.07
N SER A 63 -3.10 11.42 -34.60
CA SER A 63 -4.33 12.16 -34.88
C SER A 63 -5.31 11.44 -35.82
N LEU A 64 -4.82 10.50 -36.64
CA LEU A 64 -5.65 9.70 -37.56
C LEU A 64 -6.09 8.36 -36.95
N ASN A 65 -5.51 7.96 -35.83
CA ASN A 65 -5.71 6.66 -35.21
C ASN A 65 -5.84 6.83 -33.69
N LEU A 66 -6.98 7.34 -33.20
CA LEU A 66 -7.18 7.68 -31.77
C LEU A 66 -7.77 6.55 -30.92
N ASN A 67 -8.23 5.47 -31.55
CA ASN A 67 -8.94 4.38 -30.87
C ASN A 67 -8.11 3.11 -30.82
N LEU A 68 -8.52 2.17 -29.95
CA LEU A 68 -8.08 0.79 -30.07
C LEU A 68 -8.38 0.26 -31.48
N PRO A 69 -7.54 -0.66 -32.02
CA PRO A 69 -6.41 -1.35 -31.41
C PRO A 69 -5.07 -0.60 -31.48
N PHE A 70 -5.07 0.69 -31.79
CA PHE A 70 -3.86 1.51 -31.68
C PHE A 70 -3.62 1.92 -30.23
N VAL A 71 -2.37 1.94 -29.80
CA VAL A 71 -1.96 2.35 -28.46
C VAL A 71 -0.66 3.15 -28.50
N HIS A 72 -0.47 4.00 -27.49
CA HIS A 72 0.77 4.70 -27.26
C HIS A 72 1.16 4.67 -25.79
N VAL A 73 2.46 4.72 -25.54
CA VAL A 73 3.04 4.92 -24.21
C VAL A 73 2.79 6.36 -23.80
N THR A 74 2.20 6.54 -22.63
CA THR A 74 1.92 7.88 -22.08
C THR A 74 3.21 8.51 -21.53
N GLY A 75 3.19 9.81 -21.21
CA GLY A 75 4.32 10.44 -20.52
C GLY A 75 4.64 9.81 -19.16
N TYR A 76 3.63 9.23 -18.49
CA TYR A 76 3.83 8.41 -17.28
C TYR A 76 4.48 7.07 -17.64
N GLY A 77 3.95 6.37 -18.63
CA GLY A 77 4.48 5.08 -19.08
C GLY A 77 5.95 5.16 -19.52
N ALA A 78 6.36 6.25 -20.17
CA ALA A 78 7.75 6.45 -20.58
C ALA A 78 8.70 6.44 -19.37
N ARG A 79 8.36 7.16 -18.29
CA ARG A 79 9.14 7.15 -17.04
C ARG A 79 9.21 5.76 -16.42
N CYS A 80 8.08 5.04 -16.39
CA CYS A 80 8.05 3.65 -15.89
C CYS A 80 8.95 2.71 -16.70
N LEU A 81 8.99 2.89 -18.03
CA LEU A 81 9.84 2.08 -18.91
C LEU A 81 11.32 2.40 -18.71
N ASP A 82 11.69 3.68 -18.53
CA ASP A 82 13.08 4.13 -18.33
C ASP A 82 13.65 3.66 -16.98
N GLU A 83 12.86 3.74 -15.92
CA GLU A 83 13.28 3.33 -14.57
C GLU A 83 13.32 1.81 -14.39
N GLY A 84 12.92 1.03 -15.42
CA GLY A 84 12.83 -0.42 -15.34
C GLY A 84 11.77 -0.92 -14.35
N SER A 85 10.93 -0.02 -13.85
CA SER A 85 9.86 -0.32 -12.93
C SER A 85 8.53 0.06 -13.57
N ILE A 86 7.83 -0.94 -14.10
CA ILE A 86 6.37 -0.82 -14.08
C ILE A 86 6.05 -0.77 -12.59
N ILE A 87 5.54 0.36 -12.12
CA ILE A 87 5.04 0.44 -10.75
C ILE A 87 3.89 -0.55 -10.66
N ALA A 88 4.15 -1.72 -10.09
CA ALA A 88 3.21 -2.81 -10.07
C ALA A 88 1.99 -2.42 -9.24
N HIS A 89 0.87 -2.31 -9.95
CA HIS A 89 -0.47 -2.10 -9.45
C HIS A 89 -1.10 -3.45 -9.06
N ASP A 90 -0.56 -4.07 -8.03
CA ASP A 90 -1.08 -5.33 -7.48
C ASP A 90 -1.65 -5.12 -6.06
N PRO A 91 -2.87 -4.54 -5.95
CA PRO A 91 -3.57 -4.43 -4.66
C PRO A 91 -3.72 -5.78 -3.96
N GLU A 92 -3.93 -6.86 -4.71
CA GLU A 92 -4.14 -8.20 -4.17
C GLU A 92 -2.88 -8.80 -3.56
N GLY A 93 -1.74 -8.73 -4.26
CA GLY A 93 -0.46 -9.13 -3.68
C GLY A 93 -0.01 -8.19 -2.57
N TYR A 94 -0.36 -6.90 -2.63
CA TYR A 94 -0.11 -5.98 -1.52
C TYR A 94 -0.85 -6.41 -0.24
N VAL A 95 -2.16 -6.66 -0.31
CA VAL A 95 -2.92 -7.10 0.87
C VAL A 95 -2.53 -8.51 1.31
N ARG A 96 -2.16 -9.39 0.39
CA ARG A 96 -1.63 -10.72 0.74
C ARG A 96 -0.36 -10.59 1.58
N ARG A 97 0.59 -9.74 1.15
CA ARG A 97 1.79 -9.43 1.93
C ARG A 97 1.45 -8.82 3.28
N LEU A 98 0.47 -7.91 3.36
CA LEU A 98 0.01 -7.35 4.64
C LEU A 98 -0.50 -8.44 5.60
N ILE A 99 -1.31 -9.37 5.10
CA ILE A 99 -1.81 -10.52 5.89
C ILE A 99 -0.65 -11.39 6.34
N GLU A 100 0.29 -11.70 5.46
CA GLU A 100 1.49 -12.50 5.79
C GLU A 100 2.38 -11.82 6.84
N HIS A 101 2.68 -10.52 6.68
CA HIS A 101 3.51 -9.75 7.63
C HIS A 101 2.86 -9.69 9.01
N THR A 102 1.54 -9.63 9.07
CA THR A 102 0.80 -9.62 10.34
C THR A 102 0.46 -11.01 10.85
N GLU A 103 0.98 -12.08 10.22
CA GLU A 103 0.72 -13.47 10.58
C GLU A 103 -0.80 -13.78 10.67
N GLY A 104 -1.58 -13.18 9.76
CA GLY A 104 -3.04 -13.33 9.72
C GLY A 104 -3.82 -12.50 10.74
N LYS A 105 -3.15 -11.64 11.53
CA LYS A 105 -3.78 -10.86 12.61
C LYS A 105 -4.42 -9.55 12.14
N ALA A 106 -4.06 -9.05 10.95
CA ALA A 106 -4.71 -7.89 10.37
C ALA A 106 -6.20 -8.18 10.17
N ASP A 107 -7.05 -7.35 10.76
CA ASP A 107 -8.49 -7.51 10.64
C ASP A 107 -8.99 -7.05 9.27
N ARG A 108 -10.27 -7.37 9.00
CA ARG A 108 -10.92 -7.05 7.73
C ARG A 108 -10.85 -5.55 7.41
N PHE A 109 -11.08 -4.69 8.40
CA PHE A 109 -11.06 -3.24 8.20
C PHE A 109 -9.67 -2.76 7.75
N THR A 110 -8.61 -3.22 8.41
CA THR A 110 -7.23 -2.88 8.07
C THR A 110 -6.90 -3.34 6.65
N VAL A 111 -7.27 -4.58 6.30
CA VAL A 111 -7.02 -5.17 4.98
C VAL A 111 -7.77 -4.44 3.86
N GLU A 112 -9.07 -4.20 4.03
CA GLU A 112 -9.89 -3.51 3.02
C GLU A 112 -9.43 -2.06 2.83
N THR A 113 -9.17 -1.33 3.92
CA THR A 113 -8.70 0.06 3.84
C THR A 113 -7.31 0.17 3.19
N ALA A 114 -6.41 -0.77 3.48
CA ALA A 114 -5.09 -0.83 2.85
C ALA A 114 -5.19 -1.20 1.35
N ARG A 115 -6.16 -2.03 0.96
CA ARG A 115 -6.48 -2.31 -0.45
C ARG A 115 -6.88 -1.04 -1.19
N GLU A 116 -7.80 -0.28 -0.62
CA GLU A 116 -8.24 1.01 -1.19
C GLU A 116 -7.08 2.01 -1.31
N ALA A 117 -6.14 2.00 -0.37
CA ALA A 117 -4.92 2.79 -0.49
C ALA A 117 -4.10 2.38 -1.73
N ALA A 118 -3.89 1.07 -1.93
CA ALA A 118 -3.18 0.55 -3.10
C ALA A 118 -3.92 0.84 -4.42
N LEU A 119 -5.25 0.81 -4.42
CA LEU A 119 -6.08 1.21 -5.56
C LEU A 119 -5.98 2.71 -5.86
N CYS A 120 -5.99 3.57 -4.84
CA CYS A 120 -5.77 5.01 -5.02
C CYS A 120 -4.40 5.29 -5.62
N PHE A 121 -3.36 4.66 -5.09
CA PHE A 121 -2.02 4.77 -5.62
C PHE A 121 -1.99 4.32 -7.07
N THR A 122 -2.78 3.29 -7.36
CA THR A 122 -2.88 2.73 -8.69
C THR A 122 -3.48 3.68 -9.72
N ALA A 123 -4.47 4.45 -9.29
CA ALA A 123 -5.08 5.48 -10.12
C ALA A 123 -4.27 6.80 -10.14
N GLY A 124 -3.01 6.81 -9.67
CA GLY A 124 -2.21 8.04 -9.55
C GLY A 124 -2.74 9.03 -8.51
N ARG A 125 -3.62 8.59 -7.60
CA ARG A 125 -4.23 9.41 -6.54
C ARG A 125 -3.43 9.26 -5.24
N TYR A 126 -2.22 9.82 -5.25
CA TYR A 126 -1.26 9.71 -4.13
C TYR A 126 -1.80 10.30 -2.82
N GLN A 127 -2.57 11.38 -2.91
CA GLN A 127 -3.20 11.99 -1.74
C GLN A 127 -4.24 11.04 -1.12
N GLY A 128 -5.07 10.42 -1.96
CA GLY A 128 -6.05 9.41 -1.54
C GLY A 128 -5.38 8.17 -0.93
N THR A 129 -4.23 7.76 -1.47
CA THR A 129 -3.41 6.67 -0.90
C THR A 129 -3.11 6.94 0.56
N VAL A 130 -2.57 8.12 0.87
CA VAL A 130 -2.15 8.48 2.22
C VAL A 130 -3.34 8.70 3.15
N VAL A 131 -4.48 9.21 2.64
CA VAL A 131 -5.72 9.31 3.42
C VAL A 131 -6.21 7.92 3.84
N MET A 132 -6.20 6.94 2.94
CA MET A 132 -6.62 5.57 3.25
C MET A 132 -5.64 4.89 4.22
N LEU A 133 -4.32 5.01 4.00
CA LEU A 133 -3.33 4.51 4.96
C LEU A 133 -3.47 5.18 6.35
N GLY A 134 -3.75 6.49 6.40
CA GLY A 134 -4.01 7.21 7.64
C GLY A 134 -5.23 6.67 8.38
N ARG A 135 -6.32 6.37 7.67
CA ARG A 135 -7.52 5.78 8.27
C ARG A 135 -7.28 4.38 8.83
N ALA A 136 -6.49 3.56 8.14
CA ALA A 136 -6.09 2.23 8.62
C ALA A 136 -5.13 2.33 9.81
N ALA A 137 -4.20 3.30 9.79
CA ALA A 137 -3.29 3.59 10.90
C ALA A 137 -4.02 4.02 12.18
N GLU A 138 -5.04 4.89 12.07
CA GLU A 138 -5.90 5.28 13.21
C GLU A 138 -6.54 4.04 13.84
N HIS A 139 -7.08 3.15 13.00
CA HIS A 139 -7.68 1.90 13.46
C HIS A 139 -6.68 1.00 14.18
N MET A 140 -5.44 0.86 13.67
CA MET A 140 -4.37 0.13 14.35
C MET A 140 -4.07 0.71 15.74
N PHE A 141 -4.06 2.04 15.88
CA PHE A 141 -3.90 2.68 17.19
C PHE A 141 -5.10 2.50 18.10
N ASP A 142 -6.31 2.44 17.57
CA ASP A 142 -7.51 2.12 18.35
C ASP A 142 -7.46 0.69 18.89
N LEU A 143 -7.02 -0.29 18.08
CA LEU A 143 -6.80 -1.67 18.53
C LEU A 143 -5.76 -1.75 19.66
N LEU A 144 -4.62 -1.06 19.49
CA LEU A 144 -3.57 -1.00 20.50
C LEU A 144 -4.05 -0.34 21.80
N LEU A 145 -4.79 0.77 21.69
CA LEU A 145 -5.38 1.46 22.82
C LEU A 145 -6.34 0.55 23.59
N ASN A 146 -7.20 -0.19 22.88
CA ASN A 146 -8.14 -1.12 23.51
C ASN A 146 -7.40 -2.22 24.30
N SER A 147 -6.36 -2.81 23.73
CA SER A 147 -5.53 -3.80 24.45
C SER A 147 -4.87 -3.20 25.71
N ILE A 148 -4.40 -1.95 25.65
CA ILE A 148 -3.86 -1.21 26.81
C ILE A 148 -4.95 -0.97 27.89
N LEU A 149 -6.14 -0.54 27.50
CA LEU A 149 -7.23 -0.26 28.43
C LEU A 149 -7.70 -1.54 29.14
N GLU A 150 -7.79 -2.64 28.40
CA GLU A 150 -8.14 -3.96 28.93
C GLU A 150 -7.11 -4.48 29.92
N SER A 151 -5.81 -4.33 29.63
CA SER A 151 -4.75 -4.75 30.56
C SER A 151 -4.79 -3.94 31.87
N ARG A 152 -5.02 -2.63 31.79
CA ARG A 152 -5.08 -1.72 32.96
C ARG A 152 -6.32 -1.86 33.82
N ARG A 153 -7.52 -2.03 33.23
CA ARG A 153 -8.75 -2.27 33.98
C ARG A 153 -8.62 -3.49 34.90
N ARG A 154 -7.88 -4.50 34.45
CA ARG A 154 -7.62 -5.72 35.21
C ARG A 154 -6.54 -5.53 36.28
N GLU A 155 -5.57 -4.65 36.09
CA GLU A 155 -4.56 -4.26 37.11
C GLU A 155 -5.11 -3.34 38.22
N GLY A 156 -6.37 -2.88 38.14
CA GLY A 156 -6.93 -1.91 39.09
C GLY A 156 -6.28 -0.52 39.01
N LYS A 157 -5.53 -0.22 37.94
CA LYS A 157 -4.84 1.05 37.71
C LYS A 157 -5.63 1.91 36.73
N GLY A 158 -5.89 3.17 37.10
CA GLY A 158 -6.81 4.06 36.38
C GLY A 158 -6.43 4.33 34.91
N THR A 159 -7.42 4.21 34.02
CA THR A 159 -7.35 4.48 32.57
C THR A 159 -7.83 5.88 32.17
N LYS A 160 -8.24 6.70 33.15
CA LYS A 160 -8.95 7.97 32.93
C LYS A 160 -8.24 8.92 31.96
N ARG A 161 -6.90 9.02 31.99
CA ARG A 161 -6.15 9.88 31.05
C ARG A 161 -6.16 9.37 29.62
N LEU A 162 -6.04 8.05 29.42
CA LEU A 162 -6.13 7.41 28.10
C LEU A 162 -7.55 7.52 27.54
N GLU A 163 -8.56 7.33 28.39
CA GLU A 163 -9.97 7.51 28.04
C GLU A 163 -10.31 8.99 27.75
N ALA A 164 -9.67 9.92 28.46
CA ALA A 164 -9.87 11.37 28.30
C ALA A 164 -8.99 12.01 27.21
N ALA A 165 -8.07 11.28 26.58
CA ALA A 165 -7.13 11.80 25.58
C ALA A 165 -7.80 12.36 24.29
N GLY A 166 -9.13 12.43 24.26
CA GLY A 166 -9.91 13.04 23.19
C GLY A 166 -9.93 12.22 21.89
N ARG A 167 -10.53 12.80 20.85
CA ARG A 167 -10.59 12.22 19.49
C ARG A 167 -9.41 12.63 18.61
N GLY A 168 -8.57 13.55 19.06
CA GLY A 168 -7.43 14.07 18.29
C GLY A 168 -6.32 13.02 18.17
N PRO A 169 -5.93 12.60 16.95
CA PRO A 169 -4.98 11.49 16.77
C PRO A 169 -3.61 11.71 17.43
N LYS A 170 -3.09 12.94 17.38
CA LYS A 170 -1.80 13.33 18.00
C LYS A 170 -1.80 13.20 19.52
N ALA A 171 -2.87 13.66 20.18
CA ALA A 171 -3.00 13.56 21.64
C ALA A 171 -3.15 12.10 22.08
N ARG A 172 -3.97 11.33 21.36
CA ARG A 172 -4.15 9.89 21.58
C ARG A 172 -2.83 9.12 21.42
N TYR A 173 -2.09 9.35 20.34
CA TYR A 173 -0.79 8.71 20.13
C TYR A 173 0.23 9.10 21.22
N GLY A 174 0.25 10.37 21.65
CA GLY A 174 1.10 10.83 22.73
C GLY A 174 0.88 10.07 24.04
N GLU A 175 -0.38 9.81 24.41
CA GLU A 175 -0.70 9.01 25.60
C GLU A 175 -0.35 7.53 25.44
N ILE A 176 -0.58 6.94 24.27
CA ILE A 176 -0.16 5.56 23.96
C ILE A 176 1.37 5.44 24.10
N ARG A 177 2.13 6.35 23.48
CA ARG A 177 3.60 6.36 23.55
C ARG A 177 4.10 6.50 24.98
N ARG A 178 3.52 7.41 25.78
CA ARG A 178 3.86 7.57 27.20
C ARG A 178 3.65 6.28 27.98
N PHE A 179 2.53 5.59 27.73
CA PHE A 179 2.24 4.32 28.37
C PHE A 179 3.23 3.23 27.96
N LEU A 180 3.48 3.06 26.66
CA LEU A 180 4.38 2.02 26.15
C LEU A 180 5.83 2.24 26.59
N SER A 181 6.20 3.48 26.87
CA SER A 181 7.52 3.84 27.41
C SER A 181 7.65 3.59 28.93
N SER A 182 6.57 3.19 29.62
CA SER A 182 6.62 2.88 31.05
C SER A 182 7.35 1.54 31.26
N GLY A 183 8.38 1.55 32.11
CA GLY A 183 9.46 0.57 32.14
C GLY A 183 9.09 -0.93 32.20
N GLY A 184 10.08 -1.77 31.93
CA GLY A 184 9.93 -3.24 31.83
C GLY A 184 10.06 -3.74 30.39
N GLU A 185 9.72 -5.00 30.16
CA GLU A 185 9.81 -5.66 28.85
C GLU A 185 8.98 -4.98 27.74
N LEU A 186 7.84 -4.38 28.11
CA LEU A 186 6.99 -3.66 27.16
C LEU A 186 7.71 -2.42 26.61
N ALA A 187 8.39 -1.66 27.48
CA ALA A 187 9.18 -0.49 27.06
C ALA A 187 10.39 -0.87 26.21
N ALA A 188 11.05 -1.99 26.52
CA ALA A 188 12.15 -2.49 25.70
C ALA A 188 11.67 -2.87 24.29
N SER A 189 10.56 -3.60 24.20
CA SER A 189 9.95 -3.99 22.93
C SER A 189 9.43 -2.79 22.15
N PHE A 190 8.80 -1.83 22.83
CA PHE A 190 8.34 -0.60 22.20
C PHE A 190 9.50 0.20 21.62
N LYS A 191 10.61 0.35 22.35
CA LYS A 191 11.80 1.07 21.86
C LYS A 191 12.37 0.46 20.57
N GLU A 192 12.35 -0.86 20.43
CA GLU A 192 12.76 -1.56 19.21
C GLU A 192 11.79 -1.32 18.04
N LEU A 193 10.49 -1.31 18.32
CA LEU A 193 9.42 -1.26 17.32
C LEU A 193 9.00 0.18 16.94
N GLU A 194 9.30 1.17 17.79
CA GLU A 194 8.88 2.56 17.66
C GLU A 194 9.20 3.17 16.29
N PRO A 195 10.40 3.00 15.69
CA PRO A 195 10.70 3.57 14.38
C PRO A 195 9.74 3.09 13.28
N ARG A 196 9.31 1.82 13.33
CA ARG A 196 8.35 1.26 12.38
C ARG A 196 6.96 1.84 12.63
N ILE A 197 6.55 1.89 13.91
CA ILE A 197 5.24 2.43 14.34
C ILE A 197 5.10 3.92 14.01
N ALA A 198 6.19 4.69 14.06
CA ALA A 198 6.20 6.11 13.71
C ALA A 198 5.77 6.38 12.25
N THR A 199 5.85 5.37 11.37
CA THR A 199 5.28 5.43 10.01
C THR A 199 3.76 5.64 10.06
N LEU A 200 3.07 4.96 10.97
CA LEU A 200 1.62 5.08 11.15
C LEU A 200 1.24 6.48 11.65
N ASP A 201 1.97 6.99 12.66
CA ASP A 201 1.77 8.36 13.15
C ASP A 201 2.01 9.39 12.04
N SER A 202 3.04 9.19 11.21
CA SER A 202 3.34 10.08 10.09
C SER A 202 2.19 10.16 9.08
N VAL A 203 1.60 9.04 8.66
CA VAL A 203 0.48 9.06 7.69
C VAL A 203 -0.81 9.66 8.28
N ILE A 204 -1.04 9.46 9.58
CA ILE A 204 -2.14 10.11 10.30
C ILE A 204 -1.95 11.62 10.30
N LEU A 205 -0.77 12.09 10.72
CA LEU A 205 -0.46 13.52 10.77
C LEU A 205 -0.50 14.16 9.39
N LEU A 206 -0.19 13.43 8.32
CA LEU A 206 -0.34 13.94 6.96
C LEU A 206 -1.81 14.09 6.54
N SER A 207 -2.68 13.17 6.95
CA SER A 207 -4.09 13.09 6.52
C SER A 207 -5.10 13.71 7.50
N ARG A 208 -4.63 14.30 8.61
CA ARG A 208 -5.44 14.96 9.63
C ARG A 208 -4.91 16.34 10.04
N THR A 209 -5.80 17.22 10.48
CA THR A 209 -5.44 18.44 11.22
C THR A 209 -5.06 18.08 12.66
N GLU A 210 -4.53 19.05 13.42
CA GLU A 210 -4.22 18.83 14.85
C GLU A 210 -5.47 18.52 15.69
N THR A 211 -6.64 19.03 15.28
CA THR A 211 -7.93 18.75 15.91
C THR A 211 -8.53 17.41 15.46
N GLY A 212 -7.91 16.74 14.48
CA GLY A 212 -8.34 15.43 13.96
C GLY A 212 -9.31 15.50 12.78
N GLU A 213 -9.48 16.66 12.15
CA GLU A 213 -10.29 16.80 10.94
C GLU A 213 -9.56 16.22 9.72
N PRO A 214 -10.26 15.56 8.78
CA PRO A 214 -9.65 15.08 7.54
C PRO A 214 -9.03 16.22 6.72
N ARG A 215 -7.85 15.99 6.16
CA ARG A 215 -7.24 16.88 5.17
C ARG A 215 -6.60 16.09 4.03
N LEU A 216 -6.53 16.70 2.86
CA LEU A 216 -5.74 16.16 1.75
C LEU A 216 -4.26 16.50 1.95
N PRO A 217 -3.37 15.50 1.99
CA PRO A 217 -1.94 15.75 2.11
C PRO A 217 -1.38 16.35 0.81
N VAL A 218 -0.32 17.15 0.92
CA VAL A 218 0.52 17.55 -0.21
C VAL A 218 1.67 16.56 -0.29
N ILE A 219 1.62 15.66 -1.27
CA ILE A 219 2.56 14.54 -1.40
C ILE A 219 2.70 14.09 -2.86
N ASP A 220 3.92 13.71 -3.25
CA ASP A 220 4.23 13.11 -4.54
C ASP A 220 4.10 11.58 -4.52
N GLY A 221 4.28 10.95 -5.69
CA GLY A 221 4.17 9.51 -5.85
C GLY A 221 5.26 8.73 -5.12
N GLU A 222 6.50 9.23 -5.08
CA GLU A 222 7.62 8.54 -4.43
C GLU A 222 7.41 8.41 -2.93
N ARG A 223 7.02 9.51 -2.28
CA ARG A 223 6.73 9.54 -0.84
C ARG A 223 5.49 8.72 -0.51
N ALA A 224 4.43 8.79 -1.32
CA ALA A 224 3.25 7.95 -1.13
C ALA A 224 3.59 6.45 -1.27
N ARG A 225 4.47 6.08 -2.22
CA ARG A 225 4.99 4.73 -2.38
C ARG A 225 5.76 4.27 -1.14
N GLY A 226 6.60 5.15 -0.59
CA GLY A 226 7.33 4.88 0.65
C GLY A 226 6.40 4.48 1.80
N TYR A 227 5.31 5.24 2.02
CA TYR A 227 4.33 4.89 3.04
C TYR A 227 3.62 3.57 2.76
N LEU A 228 3.25 3.30 1.51
CA LEU A 228 2.67 2.03 1.09
C LEU A 228 3.59 0.84 1.42
N LEU A 229 4.89 0.96 1.13
CA LEU A 229 5.85 -0.13 1.36
C LEU A 229 6.13 -0.38 2.85
N LEU A 230 6.14 0.67 3.66
CA LEU A 230 6.44 0.56 5.10
C LEU A 230 5.22 0.14 5.93
N PHE A 231 4.01 0.34 5.43
CA PHE A 231 2.77 0.12 6.18
C PHE A 231 2.61 -1.32 6.71
N PRO A 232 2.84 -2.40 5.93
CA PRO A 232 2.71 -3.77 6.44
C PRO A 232 3.58 -4.09 7.67
N GLU A 233 4.85 -3.70 7.63
CA GLU A 233 5.79 -3.94 8.73
C GLU A 233 5.45 -3.06 9.96
N ALA A 234 4.88 -1.88 9.75
CA ALA A 234 4.36 -1.04 10.82
C ALA A 234 3.12 -1.68 11.49
N CYS A 235 2.18 -2.23 10.71
CA CYS A 235 1.04 -2.99 11.26
C CYS A 235 1.50 -4.20 12.07
N ARG A 236 2.47 -4.97 11.54
CA ARG A 236 3.08 -6.09 12.27
C ARG A 236 3.63 -5.66 13.62
N SER A 237 4.33 -4.52 13.65
CA SER A 237 4.92 -3.98 14.87
C SER A 237 3.86 -3.65 15.93
N VAL A 238 2.72 -3.09 15.51
CA VAL A 238 1.58 -2.86 16.41
C VAL A 238 1.00 -4.17 16.94
N HIS A 239 0.76 -5.16 16.09
CA HIS A 239 0.26 -6.47 16.52
C HIS A 239 1.20 -7.18 17.51
N ARG A 240 2.52 -7.06 17.30
CA ARG A 240 3.50 -7.61 18.26
C ARG A 240 3.40 -6.97 19.64
N LEU A 241 3.12 -5.66 19.72
CA LEU A 241 2.87 -5.00 21.00
C LEU A 241 1.56 -5.46 21.65
N ILE A 242 0.50 -5.61 20.87
CA ILE A 242 -0.78 -6.15 21.34
C ILE A 242 -0.57 -7.55 21.93
N GLU A 243 0.19 -8.41 21.26
CA GLU A 243 0.51 -9.75 21.80
C GLU A 243 1.27 -9.70 23.12
N ILE A 244 2.24 -8.80 23.27
CA ILE A 244 3.00 -8.65 24.52
C ILE A 244 2.08 -8.20 25.65
N LEU A 245 1.16 -7.28 25.37
CA LEU A 245 0.13 -6.84 26.32
C LEU A 245 -0.82 -8.00 26.68
N ASP A 246 -1.19 -8.81 25.70
CA ASP A 246 -2.14 -9.90 25.87
C ASP A 246 -1.52 -11.13 26.56
N ARG A 247 -0.23 -11.42 26.36
CA ARG A 247 0.47 -12.49 27.10
C ARG A 247 0.61 -12.20 28.59
N LYS A 248 0.56 -10.94 28.98
CA LYS A 248 0.58 -10.51 30.40
C LYS A 248 -0.79 -10.60 31.07
N ARG A 249 -1.81 -11.11 30.37
CA ARG A 249 -3.12 -11.45 30.95
C ARG A 249 -2.95 -12.74 31.79
N PRO A 250 -3.12 -12.71 33.12
CA PRO A 250 -3.37 -13.95 33.85
C PRO A 250 -4.72 -14.54 33.40
N ALA A 251 -4.82 -15.86 33.38
CA ALA A 251 -6.00 -16.62 32.99
C ALA A 251 -7.24 -16.28 33.83
#